data_AF-A0A328HF95-F1
#
_entry.id   AF-A0A328HF95-F1
#
_cell.length_a   1.000
_cell.length_b   1.000
_cell.length_c   1.000
_cell.angle_alpha   90.00
_cell.angle_beta   90.00
_cell.angle_gamma   90.00
#
_symmetry.space_group_name_H-M   'P 1'
#
loop_
_entity.id
_entity.type
_entity.pdbx_description
1 polymer ?
#
loop_
_entity_poly.entity_id
_entity_poly.type
_entity_poly.pdbx_seq_one_letter_code
_entity_poly.pdbx_strand_id
1 'polypeptide(L)'
;MSRGKPIALSLLFFSLLLAGVLACVRLWNVHQQTSYWVLSPKEVPSKVQFADREYNCGPDAKPAEHDMTGLTSQARTAGGAEIFAQSPSAEAKVFIIVRTDQGTFGCDLMGGP
;
A
#
# COMPACT_ATOMS: atom_id res chain seq x y z
N MET A 1 -0.56 -13.47 50.29
CA MET A 1 -1.23 -13.75 48.99
C MET A 1 -0.88 -12.66 48.00
N SER A 2 -0.23 -13.00 46.89
CA SER A 2 0.37 -12.04 45.95
C SER A 2 -0.70 -11.24 45.19
N ARG A 3 -0.88 -9.97 45.54
CA ARG A 3 -1.76 -9.00 44.85
C ARG A 3 -1.29 -8.67 43.42
N GLY A 4 -0.07 -9.08 43.02
CA GLY A 4 0.48 -8.79 41.69
C GLY A 4 -0.08 -9.66 40.56
N LYS A 5 -0.52 -10.89 40.86
CA LYS A 5 -1.07 -11.83 39.87
C LYS A 5 -2.34 -11.33 39.16
N PRO A 6 -3.38 -10.84 39.87
CA PRO A 6 -4.59 -10.36 39.19
C PRO A 6 -4.35 -9.09 38.36
N ILE A 7 -3.49 -8.18 38.84
CA ILE A 7 -3.17 -6.93 38.12
C ILE A 7 -2.40 -7.25 36.82
N ALA A 8 -1.42 -8.16 36.89
CA ALA A 8 -0.67 -8.60 35.71
C ALA A 8 -1.58 -9.27 34.67
N LEU A 9 -2.54 -10.09 35.11
CA LEU A 9 -3.49 -10.75 34.22
C LEU A 9 -4.42 -9.76 33.52
N SER A 10 -4.94 -8.77 34.25
CA SER A 10 -5.77 -7.70 33.68
C SER A 10 -5.01 -6.85 32.67
N LEU A 11 -3.76 -6.49 32.96
CA LEU A 11 -2.91 -5.74 32.03
C LEU A 11 -2.64 -6.53 30.76
N LEU A 12 -2.29 -7.81 30.87
CA LEU A 12 -2.10 -8.69 29.72
C LEU A 12 -3.34 -8.76 28.85
N PHE A 13 -4.51 -8.94 29.46
CA PHE A 13 -5.79 -8.99 28.73
C PHE A 13 -6.08 -7.68 27.99
N PHE A 14 -5.87 -6.55 28.66
CA PHE A 14 -6.06 -5.24 28.04
C PHE A 14 -5.08 -5.00 26.88
N SER A 15 -3.80 -5.38 27.04
CA SER A 15 -2.80 -5.31 25.98
C SER A 15 -3.17 -6.18 24.78
N LEU A 16 -3.68 -7.40 25.01
CA LEU A 16 -4.17 -8.29 23.95
C LEU A 16 -5.35 -7.69 23.19
N LEU A 17 -6.33 -7.12 23.91
CA LEU A 17 -7.47 -6.44 23.31
C LEU A 17 -7.02 -5.26 22.44
N LEU A 18 -6.14 -4.42 22.97
CA LEU A 18 -5.62 -3.26 22.24
C LEU A 18 -4.85 -3.68 20.98
N ALA A 19 -3.98 -4.70 21.10
CA ALA A 19 -3.28 -5.26 19.96
C ALA A 19 -4.24 -5.81 18.89
N GLY A 20 -5.32 -6.48 19.31
CA GLY A 20 -6.37 -6.96 18.42
C GLY A 20 -7.06 -5.83 17.65
N VAL A 21 -7.46 -4.75 18.34
CA VAL A 21 -8.07 -3.58 17.71
C VAL A 21 -7.12 -2.93 16.70
N LEU A 22 -5.85 -2.73 17.07
CA LEU A 22 -4.85 -2.14 16.18
C LEU A 22 -4.61 -3.00 14.94
N ALA A 23 -4.60 -4.33 15.08
CA ALA A 23 -4.47 -5.26 13.95
C ALA A 23 -5.68 -5.16 13.00
N CYS A 24 -6.91 -5.11 13.52
CA CYS A 24 -8.12 -4.94 12.70
C CYS A 24 -8.12 -3.61 11.94
N VAL A 25 -7.73 -2.50 12.61
CA VAL A 25 -7.62 -1.18 11.97
C VAL A 25 -6.57 -1.21 10.86
N ARG A 26 -5.42 -1.83 11.10
CA ARG A 26 -4.36 -1.97 10.09
C ARG A 26 -4.84 -2.79 8.89
N LEU A 27 -5.49 -3.93 9.13
CA LEU A 27 -6.06 -4.78 8.07
C LEU A 27 -7.08 -4.03 7.23
N TRP A 28 -7.98 -3.28 7.88
CA TRP A 28 -8.97 -2.46 7.18
C TRP A 28 -8.32 -1.42 6.27
N ASN A 29 -7.31 -0.70 6.78
CA ASN A 29 -6.61 0.32 6.00
C ASN A 29 -5.88 -0.30 4.79
N VAL A 30 -5.14 -1.40 5.00
CA VAL A 30 -4.47 -2.10 3.90
C VAL A 30 -5.48 -2.59 2.86
N HIS A 31 -6.63 -3.12 3.29
CA HIS A 31 -7.68 -3.54 2.36
C HIS A 31 -8.24 -2.38 1.54
N GLN A 32 -8.49 -1.22 2.15
CA GLN A 32 -8.95 -0.05 1.41
C GLN A 32 -7.93 0.44 0.37
N GLN A 33 -6.63 0.40 0.70
CA GLN A 33 -5.58 0.88 -0.19
C GLN A 33 -5.20 -0.11 -1.30
N THR A 34 -5.22 -1.40 -1.00
CA THR A 34 -4.61 -2.44 -1.86
C THR A 34 -5.57 -3.54 -2.30
N SER A 35 -6.80 -3.55 -1.79
CA SER A 35 -7.80 -4.63 -1.93
C SER A 35 -7.41 -5.95 -1.24
N TYR A 36 -6.33 -6.00 -0.44
CA TYR A 36 -5.89 -7.20 0.27
C TYR A 36 -6.13 -7.15 1.78
N TRP A 37 -6.48 -8.29 2.38
CA TRP A 37 -6.60 -8.46 3.83
C TRP A 37 -5.31 -8.98 4.45
N VAL A 38 -4.25 -8.17 4.40
CA VAL A 38 -2.93 -8.51 4.96
C VAL A 38 -2.40 -7.38 5.82
N LEU A 39 -1.59 -7.71 6.84
CA LEU A 39 -0.96 -6.69 7.69
C LEU A 39 0.21 -6.00 6.97
N SER A 40 0.88 -6.77 6.10
CA SER A 40 2.04 -6.36 5.32
C SER A 40 1.71 -6.50 3.83
N PRO A 41 1.31 -5.41 3.16
CA PRO A 41 1.01 -5.45 1.73
C PRO A 41 2.26 -5.73 0.89
N LYS A 42 2.04 -6.30 -0.31
CA LYS A 42 3.07 -6.44 -1.33
C LYS A 42 3.59 -5.06 -1.75
N GLU A 43 4.86 -5.00 -2.16
CA GLU A 43 5.46 -3.80 -2.75
C GLU A 43 4.68 -3.29 -3.96
N VAL A 44 4.25 -4.21 -4.83
CA VAL A 44 3.34 -3.95 -5.96
C VAL A 44 2.00 -4.63 -5.69
N PRO A 45 1.06 -3.96 -5.00
CA PRO A 45 -0.28 -4.49 -4.83
C PRO A 45 -1.08 -4.39 -6.15
N SER A 46 -2.17 -5.15 -6.28
CA SER A 46 -3.03 -5.09 -7.47
C SER A 46 -3.71 -3.74 -7.64
N LYS A 47 -3.98 -3.05 -6.54
CA LYS A 47 -4.49 -1.69 -6.50
C LYS A 47 -3.48 -0.77 -5.81
N VAL A 48 -3.17 0.36 -6.44
CA VAL A 48 -2.37 1.44 -5.86
C VAL A 48 -3.20 2.72 -5.84
N GLN A 49 -3.27 3.39 -4.68
CA GLN A 49 -3.83 4.73 -4.57
C GLN A 49 -2.72 5.77 -4.63
N PHE A 50 -2.84 6.74 -5.52
CA PHE A 50 -1.87 7.81 -5.71
C PHE A 50 -2.58 9.07 -6.24
N ALA A 51 -2.24 10.24 -5.69
CA ALA A 51 -2.81 11.53 -6.09
C ALA A 51 -4.36 11.53 -6.16
N ASP A 52 -5.02 10.95 -5.15
CA ASP A 52 -6.48 10.78 -5.06
C ASP A 52 -7.12 9.97 -6.20
N ARG A 53 -6.31 9.19 -6.92
CA ARG A 53 -6.72 8.29 -8.00
C ARG A 53 -6.36 6.85 -7.67
N GLU A 54 -7.09 5.91 -8.25
CA GLU A 54 -6.81 4.49 -8.12
C GLU A 54 -6.18 3.94 -9.40
N TYR A 55 -5.17 3.08 -9.27
CA TYR A 55 -4.44 2.47 -10.36
C TYR A 55 -4.46 0.95 -10.23
N ASN A 56 -4.63 0.25 -11.35
CA ASN A 56 -4.61 -1.20 -11.48
C ASN A 56 -3.24 -1.65 -11.95
N CYS A 57 -2.54 -2.39 -11.10
CA CYS A 57 -1.28 -3.07 -11.46
C CYS A 57 -1.52 -4.53 -11.87
N GLY A 58 -2.76 -5.02 -11.79
CA GLY A 58 -3.12 -6.42 -11.99
C GLY A 58 -2.81 -7.30 -10.78
N PRO A 59 -3.47 -8.48 -10.67
CA PRO A 59 -3.27 -9.38 -9.52
C PRO A 59 -1.87 -9.98 -9.43
N ASP A 60 -1.20 -10.14 -10.59
CA ASP A 60 0.12 -10.73 -10.75
C ASP A 60 0.99 -9.85 -11.67
N ALA A 61 1.20 -8.61 -11.25
CA ALA A 61 2.03 -7.65 -11.97
C ALA A 61 3.40 -8.28 -12.31
N LYS A 62 3.78 -8.21 -13.59
CA LYS A 62 5.09 -8.69 -14.06
C LYS A 62 5.97 -7.49 -14.38
N PRO A 63 7.27 -7.57 -14.08
CA PRO A 63 8.19 -6.51 -14.45
C PRO A 63 8.23 -6.40 -15.98
N ALA A 64 8.21 -5.17 -16.48
CA ALA A 64 8.32 -4.86 -17.89
C ALA A 64 9.22 -3.64 -18.09
N GLU A 65 9.81 -3.52 -19.28
CA GLU A 65 10.53 -2.32 -19.66
C GLU A 65 9.54 -1.17 -19.88
N HIS A 66 9.74 -0.10 -19.14
CA HIS A 66 8.94 1.12 -19.26
C HIS A 66 9.85 2.31 -19.57
N ASP A 67 9.40 3.19 -20.46
CA ASP A 67 10.07 4.46 -20.69
C ASP A 67 9.90 5.36 -19.45
N MET A 68 11.02 5.58 -18.75
CA MET A 68 11.09 6.40 -17.55
C MET A 68 11.32 7.88 -17.87
N THR A 69 11.45 8.26 -19.14
CA THR A 69 11.75 9.63 -19.55
C THR A 69 10.64 10.58 -19.10
N GLY A 70 11.03 11.61 -18.33
CA GLY A 70 10.11 12.60 -17.79
C GLY A 70 9.27 12.12 -16.60
N LEU A 71 9.50 10.90 -16.09
CA LEU A 71 8.92 10.45 -14.83
C LEU A 71 9.84 10.81 -13.66
N THR A 72 9.23 11.21 -12.54
CA THR A 72 9.93 11.49 -11.29
C THR A 72 9.34 10.66 -10.17
N SER A 73 10.15 10.32 -9.16
CA SER A 73 9.66 9.66 -7.95
C SER A 73 8.81 10.65 -7.16
N GLN A 74 7.54 10.34 -6.93
CA GLN A 74 6.58 11.24 -6.30
C GLN A 74 5.98 10.68 -5.01
N ALA A 75 5.90 9.36 -4.85
CA ALA A 75 5.29 8.74 -3.68
C ALA A 75 5.81 7.32 -3.46
N ARG A 76 5.22 6.62 -2.48
CA ARG A 76 5.43 5.19 -2.26
C ARG A 76 4.12 4.44 -2.15
N THR A 77 4.10 3.19 -2.59
CA THR A 77 2.97 2.27 -2.37
C THR A 77 2.85 1.93 -0.89
N ALA A 78 1.71 1.38 -0.48
CA ALA A 78 1.51 0.88 0.88
C ALA A 78 2.54 -0.20 1.29
N GLY A 79 3.06 -0.95 0.31
CA GLY A 79 4.14 -1.93 0.50
C GLY A 79 5.54 -1.34 0.46
N GLY A 80 5.70 -0.05 0.15
CA GLY A 80 6.97 0.67 0.23
C GLY A 80 7.71 0.90 -1.10
N ALA A 81 7.18 0.43 -2.23
CA ALA A 81 7.78 0.63 -3.54
C ALA A 81 7.66 2.07 -4.01
N GLU A 82 8.59 2.54 -4.84
CA GLU A 82 8.59 3.91 -5.34
C GLU A 82 7.58 4.08 -6.48
N ILE A 83 6.79 5.15 -6.43
CA ILE A 83 5.83 5.52 -7.47
C ILE A 83 6.44 6.64 -8.32
N PHE A 84 6.60 6.35 -9.60
CA PHE A 84 7.06 7.27 -10.63
C PHE A 84 5.88 7.72 -11.49
N ALA A 85 5.75 9.04 -11.64
CA ALA A 85 4.71 9.66 -12.45
C ALA A 85 5.24 10.92 -13.13
N GLN A 86 4.57 11.36 -14.19
CA GLN A 86 4.79 12.69 -14.74
C GLN A 86 4.33 13.74 -13.73
N SER A 87 4.96 14.92 -13.77
CA SER A 87 4.48 16.05 -12.98
C SER A 87 3.05 16.41 -13.38
N PRO A 88 2.21 16.84 -12.42
CA PRO A 88 0.83 17.22 -12.71
C PRO A 88 0.77 18.25 -13.85
N SER A 89 0.10 17.88 -14.93
CA SER A 89 -0.12 18.74 -16.11
C SER A 89 -1.42 18.30 -16.79
N ALA A 90 -1.96 19.14 -17.67
CA ALA A 90 -3.14 18.80 -18.46
C ALA A 90 -2.91 17.59 -19.40
N GLU A 91 -1.66 17.24 -19.66
CA GLU A 91 -1.24 16.15 -20.53
C GLU A 91 -0.69 14.95 -19.74
N ALA A 92 -0.78 14.97 -18.41
CA ALA A 92 -0.20 13.94 -17.57
C ALA A 92 -0.77 12.56 -17.92
N LYS A 93 0.14 11.63 -18.23
CA LYS A 93 -0.21 10.26 -18.61
C LYS A 93 -1.11 9.60 -17.56
N VAL A 94 -2.10 8.85 -18.04
CA VAL A 94 -3.09 8.09 -17.22
C VAL A 94 -2.51 6.81 -16.60
N PHE A 95 -1.20 6.74 -16.41
CA PHE A 95 -0.54 5.59 -15.79
C PHE A 95 0.59 6.05 -14.86
N ILE A 96 0.95 5.17 -13.93
CA ILE A 96 2.12 5.30 -13.06
C ILE A 96 3.05 4.12 -13.29
N ILE A 97 4.32 4.29 -12.96
CA ILE A 97 5.28 3.20 -12.88
C ILE A 97 5.65 2.97 -11.42
N VAL A 98 5.49 1.75 -10.94
CA VAL A 98 5.99 1.32 -9.63
C VAL A 98 7.35 0.68 -9.82
N ARG A 99 8.37 1.15 -9.08
CA ARG A 99 9.73 0.59 -9.10
C ARG A 99 10.04 -0.16 -7.81
N THR A 100 10.52 -1.39 -7.95
CA THR A 100 11.08 -2.21 -6.87
C THR A 100 12.52 -2.62 -7.22
N ASP A 101 13.13 -3.44 -6.36
CA ASP A 101 14.40 -4.12 -6.66
C ASP A 101 14.29 -5.19 -7.76
N GLN A 102 13.07 -5.70 -8.01
CA GLN A 102 12.78 -6.71 -9.03
C GLN A 102 12.51 -6.12 -10.43
N GLY A 103 12.25 -4.81 -10.53
CA GLY A 103 12.02 -4.13 -11.79
C GLY A 103 10.97 -3.03 -11.74
N THR A 104 10.44 -2.68 -12.91
CA THR A 104 9.41 -1.65 -13.10
C THR A 104 8.09 -2.28 -13.50
N PHE A 105 6.99 -1.76 -12.96
CA PHE A 105 5.64 -2.28 -13.15
C PHE A 105 4.71 -1.13 -13.53
N GLY A 106 4.09 -1.21 -14.70
CA GLY A 106 3.08 -0.26 -15.14
C GLY A 106 1.76 -0.51 -14.44
N CYS A 107 1.14 0.56 -13.94
CA CYS A 107 -0.20 0.52 -13.39
C CYS A 107 -1.07 1.57 -14.07
N ASP A 108 -2.17 1.11 -14.65
CA ASP A 108 -3.09 1.96 -15.41
C ASP A 108 -4.16 2.55 -14.49
N LEU A 109 -4.60 3.77 -14.76
CA LEU A 109 -5.68 4.40 -14.02
C LEU A 109 -6.96 3.56 -14.07
N MET A 110 -7.60 3.36 -12.92
CA MET A 110 -8.91 2.75 -12.79
C MET A 110 -10.01 3.81 -12.85
N GLY A 111 -10.67 3.88 -14.01
CA GLY A 111 -11.86 4.72 -14.22
C GLY A 111 -11.55 6.21 -14.42
N GLY A 112 -12.39 6.86 -15.23
CA GLY A 112 -12.26 8.27 -15.63
C GLY A 112 -11.17 8.51 -16.69
N PRO A 113 -11.23 9.65 -17.41
CA PRO A 113 -10.12 10.16 -18.21
C PRO A 113 -8.99 10.72 -17.32
#